data_AF-A0A257NMP0-F1
#
_entry.id   AF-A0A257NMP0-F1
#
_cell.length_a   1.000
_cell.length_b   1.000
_cell.length_c   1.000
_cell.angle_alpha   90.00
_cell.angle_beta   90.00
_cell.angle_gamma   90.00
#
_symmetry.space_group_name_H-M   'P 1'
#
loop_
_entity.id
_entity.type
_entity.pdbx_description
1 polymer ?
#
loop_
_entity_poly.entity_id
_entity_poly.type
_entity_poly.pdbx_seq_one_letter_code
_entity_poly.pdbx_strand_id
1 'polypeptide(L)'
;MAENENGQEKTEEPSEKRLREAREKGQIARSRELGSLALTAGSAIVFLVMGGQMLSSLAAMMRQSFILSRNEIFDPATMFHRLALMF
;
A
#
# COMPACT_ATOMS: atom_id res chain seq x y z
N MET A 1 27.51 6.18 -35.99
CA MET A 1 26.55 6.48 -37.07
C MET A 1 25.31 7.06 -36.42
N ALA A 2 25.19 8.39 -36.48
CA ALA A 2 23.93 9.08 -36.24
C ALA A 2 23.07 8.97 -37.51
N GLU A 3 21.75 8.84 -37.35
CA GLU A 3 20.67 9.42 -38.18
C GLU A 3 19.39 8.56 -38.13
N ASN A 4 18.46 8.93 -37.27
CA ASN A 4 17.15 9.44 -37.71
C ASN A 4 16.30 9.88 -36.52
N GLU A 5 16.57 11.10 -36.06
CA GLU A 5 15.65 11.91 -35.24
C GLU A 5 14.61 12.57 -36.15
N ASN A 6 13.81 11.79 -36.89
CA ASN A 6 12.73 12.33 -37.71
C ASN A 6 11.37 11.91 -37.14
N GLY A 7 11.03 12.53 -36.01
CA GLY A 7 9.71 12.54 -35.40
C GLY A 7 8.75 13.39 -36.23
N GLN A 8 8.41 12.92 -37.42
CA GLN A 8 7.28 13.44 -38.18
C GLN A 8 6.02 12.85 -37.55
N GLU A 9 5.26 13.65 -36.81
CA GLU A 9 3.96 13.26 -36.27
C GLU A 9 3.02 12.91 -37.44
N LYS A 10 2.96 11.62 -37.76
CA LYS A 10 1.97 11.07 -38.69
C LYS A 10 0.60 11.27 -38.06
N THR A 11 -0.14 12.23 -38.63
CA THR A 11 -1.52 12.60 -38.25
C THR A 11 -2.58 11.65 -38.81
N GLU A 12 -2.18 10.68 -39.64
CA GLU A 12 -3.08 9.66 -40.18
C GLU A 12 -3.28 8.51 -39.21
N GLU A 13 -4.52 8.00 -39.16
CA GLU A 13 -4.84 6.83 -38.37
C GLU A 13 -4.01 5.60 -38.83
N PRO A 14 -3.58 4.75 -37.90
CA PRO A 14 -2.79 3.58 -38.22
C PRO A 14 -3.59 2.63 -39.13
N SER A 15 -2.99 2.20 -40.24
CA SER A 15 -3.61 1.24 -41.15
C SER A 15 -3.89 -0.11 -40.48
N GLU A 16 -4.87 -0.86 -41.00
CA GLU A 16 -5.25 -2.18 -40.45
C GLU A 16 -4.06 -3.14 -40.31
N LYS A 17 -3.12 -3.09 -41.28
CA LYS A 17 -1.89 -3.89 -41.23
C LYS A 17 -1.02 -3.53 -40.02
N ARG A 18 -0.85 -2.24 -39.72
CA ARG A 18 -0.08 -1.78 -38.53
C ARG A 18 -0.76 -2.18 -37.23
N LEU A 19 -2.09 -2.08 -37.15
CA LEU A 19 -2.85 -2.53 -35.97
C LEU A 19 -2.71 -4.04 -35.74
N ARG A 20 -2.76 -4.83 -36.81
CA ARG A 20 -2.57 -6.29 -36.74
C ARG A 20 -1.16 -6.65 -36.29
N GLU A 21 -0.14 -6.02 -36.87
CA GLU A 21 1.26 -6.19 -36.46
C GLU A 21 1.50 -5.76 -35.00
N ALA A 22 0.87 -4.68 -34.52
CA ALA A 22 0.98 -4.23 -33.14
C ALA A 22 0.40 -5.26 -32.16
N ARG A 23 -0.76 -5.86 -32.50
CA ARG A 23 -1.38 -6.95 -31.72
C ARG A 23 -0.52 -8.22 -31.76
N GLU A 24 -0.02 -8.63 -32.93
CA GLU A 24 0.88 -9.78 -33.10
C GLU A 24 2.18 -9.61 -32.30
N LYS A 25 2.70 -8.37 -32.21
CA LYS A 25 3.87 -8.01 -31.38
C LYS A 25 3.56 -7.90 -29.88
N GLY A 26 2.32 -8.15 -29.46
CA GLY A 26 1.93 -8.04 -28.06
C GLY A 26 1.97 -6.61 -27.51
N GLN A 27 1.90 -5.59 -28.38
CA GLN A 27 1.76 -4.20 -27.95
C GLN A 27 0.33 -3.94 -27.47
N ILE A 28 0.05 -4.46 -26.28
CA ILE A 28 -1.17 -4.18 -25.53
C ILE A 28 -0.95 -2.87 -24.78
N ALA A 29 -1.91 -1.95 -24.81
CA ALA A 29 -1.85 -0.73 -24.02
C ALA A 29 -1.78 -1.09 -22.52
N ARG A 30 -0.57 -1.08 -21.96
CA ARG A 30 -0.33 -1.31 -20.54
C ARG A 30 -0.14 0.05 -19.90
N SER A 31 -1.08 0.49 -19.08
CA SER A 31 -0.89 1.74 -18.35
C SER A 31 0.20 1.54 -17.31
N ARG A 32 1.27 2.32 -17.46
CA ARG A 32 2.52 2.26 -16.69
C ARG A 32 2.28 2.45 -15.19
N GLU A 33 1.22 3.17 -14.84
CA GLU A 33 0.88 3.56 -13.45
C GLU A 33 -0.25 2.74 -12.83
N LEU A 34 -0.88 1.79 -13.54
CA LEU A 34 -1.98 1.00 -12.97
C LEU A 34 -1.55 0.20 -11.74
N GLY A 35 -0.31 -0.30 -11.72
CA GLY A 35 0.22 -1.03 -10.57
C GLY A 35 0.32 -0.13 -9.33
N SER A 36 0.90 1.06 -9.48
CA SER A 36 1.01 2.07 -8.43
C SER A 36 -0.37 2.49 -7.92
N LEU A 37 -1.30 2.77 -8.83
CA LEU A 37 -2.67 3.16 -8.48
C LEU A 37 -3.41 2.05 -7.72
N ALA A 38 -3.31 0.80 -8.18
CA ALA A 38 -3.94 -0.33 -7.52
C ALA A 38 -3.35 -0.56 -6.12
N LEU A 39 -2.04 -0.42 -5.95
CA LEU A 39 -1.39 -0.55 -4.65
C LEU A 39 -1.86 0.54 -3.67
N THR A 40 -1.83 1.80 -4.09
CA THR A 40 -2.24 2.93 -3.25
C THR A 40 -3.71 2.86 -2.89
N ALA A 41 -4.59 2.63 -3.87
CA ALA A 41 -6.03 2.51 -3.64
C ALA A 41 -6.36 1.29 -2.76
N GLY A 42 -5.72 0.15 -3.01
CA GLY A 42 -5.88 -1.06 -2.19
C GLY A 42 -5.46 -0.83 -0.74
N SER A 43 -4.31 -0.19 -0.53
CA SER A 43 -3.81 0.14 0.81
C SER A 43 -4.75 1.09 1.54
N ALA A 44 -5.28 2.11 0.85
CA ALA A 44 -6.25 3.04 1.41
C ALA A 44 -7.53 2.31 1.86
N ILE A 45 -8.05 1.38 1.05
CA ILE A 45 -9.23 0.58 1.42
C ILE A 45 -8.96 -0.27 2.66
N VAL A 46 -7.81 -0.94 2.72
CA VAL A 46 -7.42 -1.73 3.90
C VAL A 46 -7.38 -0.86 5.15
N PHE A 47 -6.76 0.33 5.08
CA PHE A 47 -6.73 1.24 6.20
C PHE A 47 -8.11 1.78 6.59
N LEU A 48 -9.01 2.03 5.64
CA LEU A 48 -10.37 2.49 5.96
C LEU A 48 -11.17 1.40 6.69
N VAL A 49 -11.02 0.14 6.29
CA VAL A 49 -11.77 -0.97 6.90
C VAL A 49 -11.15 -1.43 8.22
N MET A 50 -9.82 -1.53 8.31
CA MET A 50 -9.12 -2.11 9.46
C MET A 50 -8.51 -1.07 10.40
N GLY A 51 -8.29 0.16 9.94
CA GLY A 51 -7.56 1.19 10.69
C GLY A 51 -8.23 1.59 12.00
N GLY A 52 -9.56 1.64 12.04
CA GLY A 52 -10.32 1.94 13.26
C GLY A 52 -10.08 0.92 14.37
N GLN A 53 -10.12 -0.37 14.05
CA GLN A 53 -9.83 -1.44 15.01
C GLN A 53 -8.36 -1.40 15.45
N MET A 54 -7.43 -1.23 14.49
CA MET A 54 -6.00 -1.13 14.79
C MET A 54 -5.71 0.03 15.76
N LEU A 55 -6.28 1.20 15.51
CA LEU A 55 -6.10 2.38 16.35
C LEU A 55 -6.75 2.22 17.73
N SER A 56 -7.91 1.56 17.78
CA SER A 56 -8.60 1.28 19.05
C SER A 56 -7.79 0.33 19.94
N SER A 57 -7.23 -0.74 19.36
CA SER A 57 -6.35 -1.66 20.07
C SER A 57 -5.09 -0.95 20.57
N LEU A 58 -4.46 -0.13 19.73
CA LEU A 58 -3.29 0.66 20.13
C LEU A 58 -3.62 1.64 21.28
N ALA A 59 -4.76 2.32 21.20
CA ALA A 59 -5.21 3.22 22.26
C ALA A 59 -5.51 2.46 23.57
N ALA A 60 -6.09 1.27 23.50
CA ALA A 60 -6.33 0.43 24.66
C ALA A 60 -5.01 0.00 25.33
N MET A 61 -4.03 -0.45 24.54
CA MET A 61 -2.69 -0.78 25.04
C MET A 61 -2.05 0.43 25.72
N MET A 62 -2.07 1.61 25.10
CA MET A 62 -1.52 2.83 25.72
C MET A 62 -2.20 3.16 27.05
N ARG A 63 -3.53 3.09 27.11
CA ARG A 63 -4.28 3.33 28.36
C ARG A 63 -3.87 2.34 29.45
N GLN A 64 -3.75 1.06 29.13
CA GLN A 64 -3.29 0.05 30.08
C GLN A 64 -1.85 0.32 30.54
N SER A 65 -0.94 0.67 29.63
CA SER A 65 0.45 1.00 29.99
C SER A 65 0.57 2.15 30.98
N PHE A 66 -0.30 3.17 30.89
CA PHE A 66 -0.21 4.38 31.72
C PHE A 66 -1.07 4.37 32.99
N ILE A 67 -1.99 3.41 33.14
CA ILE A 67 -2.75 3.24 34.38
C ILE A 67 -2.06 2.17 35.21
N LEU A 68 -1.31 2.55 36.25
CA LEU A 68 -0.71 1.61 37.20
C LEU A 68 -1.51 1.60 38.51
N SER A 69 -1.84 0.41 38.98
CA SER A 69 -2.40 0.20 40.31
C SER A 69 -1.32 0.29 41.38
N ARG A 70 -1.73 0.60 42.61
CA ARG A 70 -0.81 0.72 43.75
C ARG A 70 0.00 -0.57 43.95
N ASN A 71 -0.61 -1.73 43.79
CA ASN A 71 0.08 -3.01 43.95
C ASN A 71 1.18 -3.22 42.91
N GLU A 72 0.93 -2.80 41.67
CA GLU A 72 1.95 -2.85 40.60
C GLU A 72 3.10 -1.88 40.86
N ILE A 73 2.89 -0.76 41.54
CA ILE A 73 3.99 0.17 41.87
C ILE A 73 4.90 -0.37 42.98
N PHE A 74 4.32 -1.10 43.94
CA PHE A 74 5.03 -1.52 45.15
C PHE A 74 5.49 -2.99 45.12
N ASP A 75 5.04 -3.79 44.16
CA ASP A 75 5.46 -5.18 43.98
C ASP A 75 5.95 -5.45 42.53
N PRO A 76 7.28 -5.57 42.33
CA PRO A 76 7.87 -5.87 41.03
C PRO A 76 7.37 -7.17 40.38
N ALA A 77 7.00 -8.19 41.17
CA ALA A 77 6.51 -9.46 40.62
C ALA A 77 5.17 -9.28 39.89
N THR A 78 4.30 -8.42 40.42
CA THR A 78 3.01 -8.10 39.79
C THR A 78 3.19 -7.24 38.53
N MET A 79 4.21 -6.39 38.45
CA MET A 79 4.56 -5.68 37.20
C MET A 79 4.96 -6.63 36.08
N PHE A 80 5.81 -7.63 36.36
CA PHE A 80 6.22 -8.61 35.36
C PHE A 80 5.06 -9.48 34.89
N HIS A 81 4.18 -9.88 35.80
CA HIS A 81 2.98 -10.65 35.45
C HIS A 81 2.03 -9.85 34.54
N ARG A 82 1.85 -8.55 34.83
CA ARG A 82 1.06 -7.64 34.00
C ARG A 82 1.64 -7.48 32.59
N LEU A 83 2.96 -7.32 32.48
CA LEU A 83 3.64 -7.22 31.19
C LEU A 83 3.48 -8.51 30.38
N ALA A 84 3.55 -9.67 31.03
CA ALA A 84 3.39 -10.98 30.39
C ALA A 84 1.96 -11.23 29.86
N LEU A 85 0.94 -10.67 30.50
CA LEU A 85 -0.47 -10.78 30.06
C LEU A 85 -0.89 -9.73 29.01
N MET A 86 0.00 -8.80 28.64
CA MET A 86 -0.26 -7.71 27.70
C MET A 86 -0.02 -8.10 26.23
N PHE A 87 0.46 -9.32 25.97
CA PHE A 87 0.75 -9.89 24.66
C PHE A 87 0.02 -11.22 24.48
#